data_AF-A0A8J2RGY6-F1
#
_entry.id   AF-A0A8J2RGY6-F1
#
_cell.length_a   1.000
_cell.length_b   1.000
_cell.length_c   1.000
_cell.angle_alpha   90.00
_cell.angle_beta   90.00
_cell.angle_gamma   90.00
#
_symmetry.space_group_name_H-M   'P 1'
#
loop_
_entity.id
_entity.type
_entity.pdbx_description
1 polymer ?
#
loop_
_entity_poly.entity_id
_entity_poly.type
_entity_poly.pdbx_seq_one_letter_code
_entity_poly.pdbx_strand_id
1 'polypeptide(L)'
;MLVFQFYTFVLDLMFHYIYFFAMQDNMELIKKLPTIALCGGGLWMGLEFHIKYVISYGTTAAFARLDNMEPPPNPRCIARIHVYSQMWRHFDVGLYRFLVKYIYKPGYGSLVKHCNLSKMACKLLASLATFLFVFVWHGTVWHILVCCCQVSMYLENVPARGTV
;
A
#
# COMPACT_ATOMS: atom_id res chain seq x y z
N MET A 1 15.33 13.28 12.92
CA MET A 1 14.37 12.83 13.96
C MET A 1 13.35 13.91 14.31
N LEU A 2 13.75 15.17 14.57
CA LEU A 2 12.83 16.27 14.91
C LEU A 2 11.67 16.49 13.92
N VAL A 3 11.92 16.33 12.61
CA VAL A 3 10.87 16.45 11.57
C VAL A 3 9.75 15.43 11.77
N PHE A 4 10.06 14.19 12.15
CA PHE A 4 9.04 13.17 12.37
C PHE A 4 8.26 13.43 13.65
N GLN A 5 8.91 13.95 14.70
CA GLN A 5 8.21 14.39 15.91
C GLN A 5 7.25 15.55 15.63
N PHE A 6 7.66 16.51 14.79
CA PHE A 6 6.78 17.58 14.33
C PHE A 6 5.57 17.02 13.57
N TYR A 7 5.77 16.08 12.64
CA TYR A 7 4.66 15.41 11.96
C TYR A 7 3.74 14.65 12.90
N THR A 8 4.29 13.96 13.91
CA THR A 8 3.48 13.30 14.94
C THR A 8 2.62 14.31 15.69
N PHE A 9 3.18 15.43 16.13
CA PHE A 9 2.43 16.47 16.84
C PHE A 9 1.31 17.06 15.97
N VAL A 10 1.61 17.38 14.71
CA VAL A 10 0.59 17.89 13.77
C VAL A 10 -0.50 16.86 13.55
N LEU A 11 -0.14 15.58 13.37
CA LEU A 11 -1.12 14.51 13.17
C LEU A 11 -2.02 14.33 14.40
N ASP A 12 -1.45 14.38 15.60
CA ASP A 12 -2.19 14.26 16.87
C ASP A 12 -3.16 15.44 17.05
N LEU A 13 -2.72 16.66 16.74
CA LEU A 13 -3.58 17.83 16.73
C LEU A 13 -4.75 17.68 15.75
N MET A 14 -4.51 17.11 14.56
CA MET A 14 -5.59 16.89 13.60
C MET A 14 -6.57 15.81 14.06
N PHE A 15 -6.11 14.75 14.74
CA PHE A 15 -7.01 13.76 15.33
C PHE A 15 -7.91 14.33 16.41
N HIS A 16 -7.48 15.38 17.11
CA HIS A 16 -8.32 16.09 18.07
C HIS A 16 -9.54 16.77 17.41
N TYR A 17 -9.47 17.12 16.12
CA TYR A 17 -10.57 17.79 15.43
C TYR A 17 -11.29 16.90 14.42
N ILE A 18 -10.62 15.87 13.88
CA ILE A 18 -11.11 15.05 12.77
C ILE A 18 -11.27 13.60 13.21
N TYR A 19 -12.52 13.24 13.55
CA TYR A 19 -12.88 11.94 14.13
C TYR A 19 -13.35 10.90 13.11
N PHE A 20 -12.94 11.00 11.83
CA PHE A 20 -13.38 10.08 10.77
C PHE A 20 -13.09 8.60 11.09
N PHE A 21 -12.02 8.33 11.83
CA PHE A 21 -11.71 6.98 12.31
C PHE A 21 -12.76 6.47 13.31
N ALA A 22 -13.10 7.26 14.34
CA ALA A 22 -14.12 6.91 15.33
C ALA A 22 -15.54 6.84 14.73
N MET A 23 -15.81 7.59 13.65
CA MET A 23 -17.10 7.52 12.96
C MET A 23 -17.35 6.17 12.27
N GLN A 24 -16.31 5.35 12.03
CA GLN A 24 -16.48 4.03 11.40
C GLN A 24 -17.35 3.09 12.25
N ASP A 25 -17.37 3.27 13.57
CA ASP A 25 -18.21 2.50 14.48
C ASP A 25 -19.70 2.83 14.36
N ASN A 26 -20.04 3.97 13.74
CA ASN A 26 -21.42 4.41 13.53
C ASN A 26 -21.72 4.65 12.04
N MET A 27 -21.90 3.55 11.31
CA MET A 27 -22.22 3.57 9.88
C MET A 27 -23.49 4.37 9.55
N GLU A 28 -24.45 4.48 10.46
CA GLU A 28 -25.67 5.27 10.25
C GLU A 28 -25.39 6.78 10.20
N LEU A 29 -24.39 7.25 10.94
CA LEU A 29 -23.93 8.64 10.86
C LEU A 29 -23.23 8.90 9.52
N ILE A 30 -22.35 7.98 9.09
CA ILE A 30 -21.63 8.09 7.82
C ILE A 30 -22.61 8.18 6.64
N LYS A 31 -23.65 7.34 6.60
CA LYS A 31 -24.65 7.34 5.52
C LYS A 31 -25.42 8.66 5.40
N LYS A 32 -25.52 9.44 6.48
CA LYS A 32 -26.23 10.73 6.51
C LYS A 32 -25.34 11.89 6.07
N LEU A 33 -24.03 11.69 5.94
CA LEU A 33 -23.12 12.75 5.50
C LEU A 33 -23.33 13.08 4.03
N PRO A 34 -23.19 14.37 3.64
CA PRO A 34 -23.24 14.74 2.24
C PRO A 34 -22.07 14.10 1.47
N THR A 35 -22.26 13.83 0.19
CA THR A 35 -21.25 13.18 -0.67
C THR A 35 -19.89 13.88 -0.61
N ILE A 36 -19.85 15.21 -0.55
CA ILE A 36 -18.60 15.97 -0.43
C ILE A 36 -17.84 15.65 0.87
N ALA A 37 -18.55 15.46 1.98
CA ALA A 37 -17.94 15.09 3.26
C ALA A 37 -17.42 13.65 3.22
N LEU A 38 -18.11 12.74 2.52
CA LEU A 38 -17.63 11.38 2.30
C LEU A 38 -16.36 11.35 1.44
N CYS A 39 -16.30 12.15 0.37
CA CYS A 39 -15.09 12.29 -0.45
C CYS A 39 -13.93 12.90 0.35
N GLY A 40 -14.19 13.94 1.13
CA GLY A 40 -13.21 14.56 2.02
C GLY A 40 -12.70 13.58 3.08
N GLY A 41 -13.60 12.79 3.68
CA GLY A 41 -13.26 11.73 4.62
C GLY A 41 -12.40 10.63 3.99
N GLY A 42 -12.71 10.21 2.77
CA GLY A 42 -11.89 9.25 2.01
C GLY A 42 -10.47 9.76 1.77
N LEU A 43 -10.35 11.02 1.34
CA LEU A 43 -9.05 11.69 1.16
C LEU A 43 -8.29 11.81 2.50
N TRP A 44 -8.99 12.19 3.57
CA TRP A 44 -8.43 12.30 4.92
C TRP A 44 -7.86 10.96 5.40
N MET A 45 -8.63 9.88 5.33
CA MET A 45 -8.17 8.53 5.72
C MET A 45 -6.92 8.10 4.94
N GLY A 46 -6.86 8.41 3.64
CA GLY A 46 -5.68 8.14 2.84
C GLY A 46 -4.46 8.94 3.31
N LEU A 47 -4.62 10.25 3.49
CA LEU A 47 -3.53 11.14 3.89
C LEU A 47 -3.02 10.80 5.30
N GLU A 48 -3.94 10.50 6.22
CA GLU A 48 -3.65 10.01 7.55
C GLU A 48 -2.81 8.72 7.50
N PHE A 49 -3.25 7.73 6.72
CA PHE A 49 -2.53 6.48 6.50
C PHE A 49 -1.12 6.75 5.96
N HIS A 50 -0.99 7.65 4.99
CA HIS A 50 0.31 8.03 4.46
C HIS A 50 1.24 8.67 5.51
N ILE A 51 0.76 9.65 6.27
CA ILE A 51 1.57 10.36 7.26
C ILE A 51 2.04 9.41 8.38
N LYS A 52 1.16 8.51 8.86
CA LYS A 52 1.54 7.45 9.82
C LYS A 52 2.74 6.64 9.34
N TYR A 53 2.74 6.25 8.07
CA TYR A 53 3.83 5.46 7.48
C TYR A 53 5.10 6.28 7.25
N VAL A 54 4.97 7.56 6.88
CA VAL A 54 6.11 8.48 6.79
C VAL A 54 6.79 8.65 8.15
N ILE A 55 6.03 8.77 9.23
CA ILE A 55 6.56 8.87 10.60
C ILE A 55 7.23 7.58 11.02
N SER A 56 6.54 6.44 10.90
CA SER A 56 7.05 5.14 11.34
C SER A 56 8.30 4.72 10.56
N TYR A 57 8.24 4.74 9.23
CA TYR A 57 9.40 4.37 8.39
C TYR A 57 10.50 5.41 8.45
N GLY A 58 10.17 6.70 8.52
CA GLY A 58 11.17 7.74 8.66
C GLY A 58 11.95 7.62 9.97
N THR A 59 11.27 7.27 11.06
CA THR A 59 11.89 7.06 12.37
C THR A 59 12.80 5.83 12.36
N THR A 60 12.33 4.68 11.88
CA THR A 60 13.16 3.47 11.79
C THR A 60 14.32 3.63 10.82
N ALA A 61 14.12 4.33 9.70
CA ALA A 61 15.18 4.68 8.76
C ALA A 61 16.23 5.60 9.39
N ALA A 62 15.83 6.54 10.25
CA ALA A 62 16.77 7.39 10.98
C ALA A 62 17.65 6.57 11.92
N PHE A 63 17.07 5.61 12.66
CA PHE A 63 17.83 4.69 13.51
C PHE A 63 18.76 3.79 12.69
N ALA A 64 18.28 3.18 11.61
CA ALA A 64 19.10 2.34 10.74
C ALA A 64 20.33 3.09 10.19
N ARG A 65 20.20 4.39 9.90
CA ARG A 65 21.32 5.22 9.44
C ARG A 65 22.34 5.50 10.55
N LEU A 66 21.91 5.56 11.82
CA LEU A 66 22.85 5.65 12.95
C LEU A 66 23.70 4.39 13.05
N ASP A 67 23.12 3.23 12.70
CA ASP A 67 23.82 1.94 12.63
C ASP A 67 24.61 1.74 11.33
N ASN A 68 24.80 2.80 10.52
CA ASN A 68 25.44 2.76 9.21
C ASN A 68 24.78 1.82 8.19
N MET A 69 23.48 1.57 8.33
CA MET A 69 22.68 0.84 7.35
C MET A 69 22.00 1.79 6.36
N GLU A 70 21.77 1.32 5.13
CA GLU A 70 21.02 2.05 4.11
C GLU A 70 19.56 1.58 4.04
N PRO A 71 18.61 2.27 4.70
CA PRO A 71 17.20 1.91 4.62
C PRO A 71 16.60 2.29 3.26
N PRO A 72 15.51 1.60 2.84
CA PRO A 72 14.70 2.02 1.69
C PRO A 72 14.21 3.47 1.82
N PRO A 73 13.89 4.13 0.69
CA PRO A 73 13.34 5.49 0.73
C PRO A 73 11.94 5.50 1.37
N ASN A 74 11.59 6.65 1.96
CA ASN A 74 10.28 6.89 2.56
C ASN A 74 9.13 6.84 1.52
N PRO A 75 7.88 6.61 1.97
CA PRO A 75 6.72 6.57 1.11
C PRO A 75 6.56 7.85 0.30
N ARG A 76 6.22 7.73 -0.99
CA ARG A 76 5.80 8.90 -1.79
C ARG A 76 4.39 9.33 -1.38
N CYS A 77 4.13 10.64 -1.48
CA CYS A 77 2.81 11.21 -1.19
C CYS A 77 1.72 10.55 -2.05
N ILE A 78 0.72 9.98 -1.40
CA ILE A 78 -0.36 9.24 -2.07
C ILE A 78 -1.20 10.15 -2.98
N ALA A 79 -1.33 11.43 -2.65
CA ALA A 79 -2.09 12.40 -3.44
C ALA A 79 -1.42 12.70 -4.79
N ARG A 80 -0.13 12.36 -4.96
CA ARG A 80 0.61 12.54 -6.21
C ARG A 80 0.53 11.30 -7.13
N ILE A 81 0.07 10.16 -6.61
CA ILE A 81 0.08 8.89 -7.32
C ILE A 81 -1.28 8.67 -7.97
N HIS A 82 -1.31 8.68 -9.30
CA HIS A 82 -2.54 8.52 -10.10
C HIS A 82 -2.71 7.10 -10.67
N VAL A 83 -1.75 6.18 -10.45
CA VAL A 83 -1.81 4.80 -10.94
C VAL A 83 -1.51 3.82 -9.80
N TYR A 84 -2.36 2.81 -9.63
CA TYR A 84 -2.19 1.79 -8.58
C TYR A 84 -0.87 1.02 -8.67
N SER A 85 -0.38 0.74 -9.88
CA SER A 85 0.92 0.10 -10.08
C SER A 85 2.08 0.93 -9.50
N GLN A 86 1.95 2.26 -9.53
CA GLN A 86 2.92 3.18 -8.93
C GLN A 86 2.76 3.26 -7.41
N MET A 87 1.53 3.13 -6.90
CA MET A 87 1.27 3.07 -5.45
C MET A 87 2.01 1.90 -4.82
N TRP A 88 1.86 0.69 -5.38
CA TRP A 88 2.53 -0.50 -4.88
C TRP A 88 4.06 -0.43 -4.90
N ARG A 89 4.64 0.29 -5.87
CA ARG A 89 6.10 0.42 -5.99
C ARG A 89 6.71 1.44 -5.04
N HIS A 90 5.93 2.45 -4.64
CA HIS A 90 6.48 3.65 -4.00
C HIS A 90 5.88 3.98 -2.64
N PHE A 91 4.78 3.32 -2.25
CA PHE A 91 4.21 3.48 -0.92
C PHE A 91 5.04 2.72 0.12
N ASP A 92 5.12 1.39 -0.02
CA ASP A 92 5.98 0.54 0.81
C ASP A 92 7.00 -0.17 -0.07
N VAL A 93 8.18 0.44 -0.17
CA VAL A 93 9.28 -0.07 -0.99
C VAL A 93 9.87 -1.35 -0.39
N GLY A 94 9.82 -1.51 0.93
CA GLY A 94 10.32 -2.70 1.62
C GLY A 94 9.48 -3.92 1.29
N LEU A 95 8.16 -3.82 1.51
CA LEU A 95 7.20 -4.87 1.18
C LEU A 95 7.24 -5.19 -0.32
N TYR A 96 7.26 -4.17 -1.19
CA TYR A 96 7.34 -4.40 -2.64
C TYR A 96 8.57 -5.21 -3.04
N ARG A 97 9.76 -4.86 -2.52
CA ARG A 97 11.00 -5.60 -2.79
C ARG A 97 10.91 -7.03 -2.27
N PHE A 98 10.33 -7.24 -1.09
CA PHE A 98 10.10 -8.57 -0.52
C PHE A 98 9.20 -9.42 -1.41
N LEU A 99 8.02 -8.92 -1.78
CA LEU A 99 7.05 -9.61 -2.62
C LEU A 99 7.66 -9.99 -3.97
N VAL A 100 8.35 -9.05 -4.63
CA VAL A 100 8.96 -9.31 -5.94
C VAL A 100 10.08 -10.34 -5.85
N LYS A 101 10.96 -10.23 -4.85
CA LYS A 101 12.15 -11.08 -4.72
C LYS A 101 11.81 -12.51 -4.29
N TYR A 102 10.89 -12.65 -3.34
CA TYR A 102 10.65 -13.94 -2.68
C TYR A 102 9.40 -14.67 -3.13
N ILE A 103 8.41 -13.97 -3.71
CA ILE A 103 7.14 -14.57 -4.09
C ILE A 103 6.96 -14.56 -5.61
N TYR A 104 6.95 -13.36 -6.20
CA TYR A 104 6.64 -13.20 -7.62
C TYR A 104 7.70 -13.84 -8.53
N LYS A 105 8.99 -13.48 -8.40
CA LYS A 105 10.05 -14.00 -9.27
C LYS A 105 10.22 -15.53 -9.15
N PRO A 106 10.30 -16.11 -7.94
CA PRO A 106 10.38 -17.57 -7.80
C PRO A 106 9.12 -18.27 -8.30
N GLY A 107 7.93 -17.75 -7.99
CA GLY A 107 6.65 -18.31 -8.46
C GLY A 107 6.53 -18.30 -9.99
N TYR A 108 6.87 -17.18 -10.63
CA TYR A 108 6.88 -17.07 -12.09
C TYR A 108 7.89 -18.02 -12.73
N GLY A 109 9.11 -18.10 -12.19
CA GLY A 109 10.15 -19.01 -12.70
C GLY A 109 9.73 -20.48 -12.63
N SER A 110 9.14 -20.89 -11.50
CA SER A 110 8.61 -22.25 -11.33
C SER A 110 7.45 -22.56 -12.27
N LEU A 111 6.50 -21.63 -12.45
CA LEU A 111 5.36 -21.80 -13.35
C LEU A 111 5.80 -21.95 -14.81
N VAL A 112 6.74 -21.13 -15.27
CA VAL A 112 7.25 -21.23 -16.65
C VAL A 112 8.03 -22.53 -16.89
N LYS A 113 8.73 -23.03 -15.87
CA LYS A 113 9.54 -24.25 -15.97
C LYS A 113 8.73 -25.53 -15.88
N HIS A 114 7.70 -25.56 -15.03
CA HIS A 114 6.95 -26.77 -14.69
C HIS A 114 5.56 -26.84 -15.32
N CYS A 115 5.00 -25.72 -15.78
CA CYS A 115 3.68 -25.69 -16.41
C CYS A 115 3.80 -25.27 -17.88
N ASN A 116 3.16 -26.01 -18.78
CA ASN A 116 3.02 -25.66 -20.21
C ASN A 116 1.95 -24.56 -20.44
N LEU A 117 1.98 -23.51 -19.63
CA LEU A 117 1.07 -22.38 -19.74
C LEU A 117 1.67 -21.27 -20.59
N SER A 118 0.81 -20.43 -21.17
CA SER A 118 1.28 -19.24 -21.88
C SER A 118 2.02 -18.30 -20.93
N LYS A 119 3.02 -17.56 -21.44
CA LYS A 119 3.77 -16.58 -20.64
C LYS A 119 2.87 -15.57 -19.93
N MET A 120 1.71 -15.25 -20.51
CA MET A 120 0.72 -14.36 -19.91
C MET A 120 0.02 -15.03 -18.73
N ALA A 121 -0.45 -16.27 -18.89
CA ALA A 121 -1.07 -17.04 -17.80
C ALA A 121 -0.12 -17.22 -16.61
N CYS A 122 1.17 -17.51 -16.86
CA CYS A 122 2.16 -17.62 -15.78
C CYS A 122 2.34 -16.29 -15.02
N LYS A 123 2.32 -15.14 -15.72
CA LYS A 123 2.39 -13.82 -15.07
C LYS A 123 1.16 -13.54 -14.21
N LEU A 124 -0.03 -13.89 -14.70
CA LEU A 124 -1.28 -13.70 -13.97
C LEU A 124 -1.31 -14.57 -12.72
N LEU A 125 -0.97 -15.85 -12.83
CA LEU A 125 -0.92 -16.77 -11.69
C LEU A 125 0.13 -16.36 -10.65
N ALA A 126 1.31 -15.92 -11.08
CA ALA A 126 2.33 -15.42 -10.15
C ALA A 126 1.89 -14.12 -9.44
N SER A 127 1.18 -13.24 -10.16
CA SER A 127 0.63 -12.01 -9.57
C SER A 127 -0.49 -12.34 -8.58
N LEU A 128 -1.40 -13.25 -8.95
CA LEU A 128 -2.47 -13.73 -8.10
C LEU A 128 -1.93 -14.35 -6.81
N ALA A 129 -0.93 -15.23 -6.92
CA ALA A 129 -0.28 -15.82 -5.75
C ALA A 129 0.36 -14.75 -4.83
N THR A 130 0.94 -13.70 -5.41
CA THR A 130 1.50 -12.57 -4.64
C THR A 130 0.41 -11.80 -3.89
N PHE A 131 -0.73 -11.51 -4.53
CA PHE A 131 -1.86 -10.84 -3.88
C PHE A 131 -2.57 -11.71 -2.84
N LEU A 132 -2.66 -13.02 -3.07
CA LEU A 132 -3.18 -13.97 -2.10
C LEU A 132 -2.32 -14.00 -0.83
N PHE A 133 -0.99 -13.96 -0.97
CA PHE A 133 -0.10 -13.83 0.17
C PHE A 133 -0.38 -12.55 0.96
N VAL A 134 -0.50 -11.41 0.29
CA VAL A 134 -0.82 -10.13 0.93
C VAL A 134 -2.17 -10.19 1.65
N PHE A 135 -3.19 -10.80 1.04
CA PHE A 135 -4.50 -10.99 1.65
C PHE A 135 -4.43 -11.80 2.96
N VAL A 136 -3.68 -12.91 2.95
CA VAL A 136 -3.47 -13.74 4.15
C VAL A 136 -2.66 -12.99 5.20
N TRP A 137 -1.59 -12.31 4.80
CA TRP A 137 -0.71 -11.53 5.69
C TRP A 137 -1.47 -10.45 6.47
N HIS A 138 -2.44 -9.81 5.83
CA HIS A 138 -3.23 -8.74 6.44
C HIS A 138 -4.45 -9.21 7.25
N GLY A 139 -4.64 -10.52 7.45
CA GLY A 139 -5.67 -11.05 8.37
C GLY A 139 -7.02 -11.39 7.74
N THR A 140 -7.08 -11.61 6.42
CA THR A 140 -8.23 -12.22 5.72
C THR A 140 -9.59 -11.52 5.90
N VAL A 141 -9.60 -10.19 5.98
CA VAL A 141 -10.83 -9.39 6.15
C VAL A 141 -11.42 -8.94 4.81
N TRP A 142 -12.75 -8.77 4.75
CA TRP A 142 -13.50 -8.50 3.52
C TRP A 142 -13.00 -7.29 2.73
N HIS A 143 -12.72 -6.17 3.40
CA HIS A 143 -12.23 -4.95 2.75
C HIS A 143 -10.85 -5.11 2.10
N ILE A 144 -10.01 -6.02 2.61
CA ILE A 144 -8.69 -6.32 2.04
C ILE A 144 -8.82 -7.25 0.84
N LEU A 145 -9.76 -8.20 0.87
CA LEU A 145 -10.10 -9.03 -0.28
C LEU A 145 -10.54 -8.16 -1.46
N VAL A 146 -11.45 -7.21 -1.22
CA VAL A 146 -11.92 -6.27 -2.25
C VAL A 146 -10.76 -5.46 -2.83
N CYS A 147 -9.87 -4.94 -1.99
CA CYS A 147 -8.68 -4.20 -2.42
C CYS A 147 -7.75 -5.06 -3.32
N CYS A 148 -7.47 -6.31 -2.92
CA CYS A 148 -6.61 -7.20 -3.67
C CYS A 148 -7.21 -7.58 -5.04
N CYS A 149 -8.51 -7.87 -5.09
CA CYS A 149 -9.22 -8.19 -6.33
C CYS A 149 -9.23 -7.00 -7.31
N GLN A 150 -9.55 -5.81 -6.81
CA GLN A 150 -9.63 -4.60 -7.63
C GLN A 150 -8.27 -4.27 -8.28
N VAL A 151 -7.18 -4.36 -7.52
CA VAL A 151 -5.83 -4.07 -8.00
C VAL A 151 -5.34 -5.12 -9.00
N SER A 152 -5.63 -6.41 -8.76
CA SER A 152 -5.24 -7.49 -9.69
C SER A 152 -5.81 -7.26 -11.08
N MET A 153 -7.06 -6.79 -11.19
CA MET A 153 -7.70 -6.45 -12.47
C MET A 153 -7.10 -5.20 -13.14
N TYR A 154 -6.64 -4.20 -12.38
CA TYR A 154 -6.06 -2.98 -12.96
C TYR A 154 -4.60 -3.12 -13.40
N LEU A 155 -3.84 -4.06 -12.83
CA LEU A 155 -2.48 -4.36 -13.28
C LEU A 155 -2.42 -5.03 -14.65
N GLU A 156 -3.53 -5.57 -15.15
CA GLU A 156 -3.65 -6.16 -16.49
C GLU A 156 -3.56 -5.11 -17.61
N ASN A 157 -3.85 -3.83 -17.30
CA ASN A 157 -3.86 -2.75 -18.30
C ASN A 157 -2.58 -1.89 -18.32
N VAL A 158 -1.59 -2.20 -17.47
CA VAL A 158 -0.29 -1.54 -17.56
C VAL A 158 0.59 -2.44 -18.43
N PRO A 159 0.78 -2.13 -19.73
CA PRO A 159 1.79 -2.83 -20.51
C PRO A 159 3.08 -2.74 -19.71
N ALA A 160 3.78 -3.86 -19.62
CA ALA A 160 5.15 -3.92 -19.10
C ALA A 160 6.03 -3.02 -19.97
N ARG A 161 5.92 -1.70 -19.82
CA ARG A 161 6.88 -0.74 -20.35
C ARG A 161 8.15 -1.03 -19.58
N GLY A 162 9.09 -1.62 -20.31
CA GLY A 162 10.37 -2.04 -19.81
C GLY A 162 11.00 -0.96 -18.95
N THR A 163 11.41 -1.36 -17.77
CA THR A 163 12.48 -0.66 -17.06
C THR A 163 13.56 -1.72 -16.90
N VAL A 164 14.53 -1.61 -17.81
CA VAL A 164 15.92 -1.95 -17.58
C VAL A 164 16.36 -1.30 -16.26
#